data_AF-A0AB34PXE4-F1
#
_entry.id   AF-A0AB34PXE4-F1
#
_cell.length_a   1.000
_cell.length_b   1.000
_cell.length_c   1.000
_cell.angle_alpha   90.00
_cell.angle_beta   90.00
_cell.angle_gamma   90.00
#
_symmetry.space_group_name_H-M   'P 1'
#
loop_
_entity.id
_entity.type
_entity.pdbx_description
1 polymer ?
#
loop_
_entity_poly.entity_id
_entity_poly.type
_entity_poly.pdbx_seq_one_letter_code
_entity_poly.pdbx_strand_id
1 'polypeptide(L)'
;MFGSKDKEPTEIFKNNEKLSIKDLPIFTRSQLAQYNGTDKPELYVGIRGYIYDVTSNSNSYGPGKAYHKLVGKDVSRLLGLNKLKLLEDSDEYTWYTDDLDEKQQGIIDDWVKFFKMRYNIVGVIVDHN
;
A
#
# COMPACT_ATOMS: atom_id res chain seq x y z
N MET A 1 4.78 6.15 -16.99
CA MET A 1 4.90 6.16 -15.52
C MET A 1 4.10 7.33 -14.97
N PHE A 2 3.45 7.14 -13.83
CA PHE A 2 2.29 7.90 -13.37
C PHE A 2 2.51 9.41 -13.23
N GLY A 3 1.64 10.20 -13.88
CA GLY A 3 1.37 11.61 -13.54
C GLY A 3 2.39 12.64 -14.03
N SER A 4 1.89 13.68 -14.70
CA SER A 4 2.67 14.88 -15.06
C SER A 4 3.28 15.52 -13.82
N LYS A 5 4.56 15.91 -13.91
CA LYS A 5 5.40 16.42 -12.80
C LYS A 5 4.94 17.77 -12.21
N ASP A 6 3.92 18.40 -12.80
CA ASP A 6 3.54 19.80 -12.53
C ASP A 6 2.21 19.96 -11.77
N LYS A 7 1.66 18.90 -11.17
CA LYS A 7 0.48 19.03 -10.31
C LYS A 7 0.90 19.43 -8.91
N GLU A 8 0.32 20.52 -8.40
CA GLU A 8 0.48 20.90 -7.00
C GLU A 8 0.22 19.72 -6.06
N PRO A 9 0.95 19.62 -4.94
CA PRO A 9 0.76 18.53 -4.00
C PRO A 9 -0.67 18.54 -3.47
N THR A 10 -1.36 17.40 -3.58
CA THR A 10 -2.71 17.23 -3.08
C THR A 10 -2.77 17.51 -1.57
N GLU A 11 -3.93 17.90 -1.05
CA GLU A 11 -4.11 18.08 0.40
C GLU A 11 -3.75 16.80 1.18
N ILE A 12 -4.11 15.64 0.61
CA ILE A 12 -3.73 14.31 1.12
C ILE A 12 -2.20 14.18 1.23
N PHE A 13 -1.45 14.57 0.19
CA PHE A 13 0.00 14.54 0.22
C PHE A 13 0.56 15.42 1.35
N LYS A 14 0.08 16.67 1.44
CA LYS A 14 0.53 17.62 2.47
C LYS A 14 0.23 17.11 3.88
N ASN A 15 -0.89 16.41 4.07
CA ASN A 15 -1.24 15.81 5.36
C ASN A 15 -0.35 14.61 5.68
N ASN A 16 -0.12 13.73 4.70
CA ASN A 16 0.75 12.57 4.87
C ASN A 16 2.19 12.96 5.23
N GLU A 17 2.74 14.02 4.64
CA GLU A 17 4.11 14.48 4.91
C GLU A 17 4.29 15.10 6.31
N LYS A 18 3.18 15.48 6.98
CA LYS A 18 3.22 15.99 8.36
C LYS A 18 3.18 14.87 9.40
N LEU A 19 2.90 13.63 8.99
CA LEU A 19 2.75 12.52 9.92
C LEU A 19 4.12 12.09 10.45
N SER A 20 4.19 11.91 11.76
CA SER A 20 5.30 11.23 12.42
C SER A 20 4.93 9.76 12.59
N ILE A 21 5.84 8.85 12.21
CA ILE A 21 5.64 7.40 12.35
C ILE A 21 5.29 7.01 13.80
N LYS A 22 5.82 7.74 14.78
CA LYS A 22 5.59 7.46 16.21
C LYS A 22 4.15 7.73 16.67
N ASP A 23 3.44 8.57 15.93
CA ASP A 23 2.08 8.98 16.25
C ASP A 23 1.04 8.18 15.46
N LEU A 24 1.49 7.30 14.55
CA LEU A 24 0.63 6.44 13.76
C LEU A 24 0.25 5.16 14.53
N PRO A 25 -1.01 4.70 14.39
CA PRO A 25 -1.39 3.41 14.95
C PRO A 25 -0.55 2.27 14.35
N ILE A 26 -0.15 1.34 15.21
CA ILE A 26 0.66 0.19 14.84
C ILE A 26 -0.25 -1.01 14.61
N PHE A 27 -0.02 -1.72 13.51
CA PHE A 27 -0.79 -2.91 13.11
C PHE A 27 0.14 -4.11 12.94
N THR A 28 -0.30 -5.25 13.42
CA THR A 28 0.17 -6.54 12.93
C THR A 28 -0.39 -6.81 11.53
N ARG A 29 0.28 -7.68 10.77
CA ARG A 29 -0.23 -8.11 9.45
C ARG A 29 -1.60 -8.79 9.55
N SER A 30 -1.83 -9.55 10.62
CA SER A 30 -3.13 -10.17 10.89
C SER A 30 -4.22 -9.13 11.19
N GLN A 31 -3.88 -8.02 11.86
CA GLN A 31 -4.81 -6.91 12.03
C GLN A 31 -5.09 -6.21 10.69
N LEU A 32 -4.06 -5.94 9.88
CA LEU A 32 -4.23 -5.37 8.54
C LEU A 32 -5.16 -6.23 7.66
N ALA A 33 -5.03 -7.56 7.74
CA ALA A 33 -5.84 -8.51 6.95
C ALA A 33 -7.35 -8.38 7.16
N GLN A 34 -7.79 -7.84 8.30
CA GLN A 34 -9.21 -7.61 8.60
C GLN A 34 -9.79 -6.41 7.83
N TYR A 35 -8.95 -5.48 7.35
CA TYR A 35 -9.38 -4.28 6.63
C TYR A 35 -9.52 -4.57 5.14
N ASN A 36 -10.37 -5.55 4.83
CA ASN A 36 -10.54 -6.14 3.50
C ASN A 36 -11.91 -5.89 2.88
N GLY A 37 -12.74 -4.99 3.42
CA GLY A 37 -14.08 -4.71 2.90
C GLY A 37 -15.11 -5.80 3.16
N THR A 38 -14.74 -6.89 3.85
CA THR A 38 -15.62 -8.00 4.23
C THR A 38 -15.69 -8.15 5.74
N ASP A 39 -14.54 -8.32 6.42
CA ASP A 39 -14.47 -8.39 7.89
C ASP A 39 -14.68 -7.00 8.52
N LYS A 40 -14.18 -5.96 7.84
CA LYS A 40 -14.40 -4.55 8.13
C LYS A 40 -14.76 -3.81 6.86
N PRO A 41 -15.57 -2.73 6.93
CA PRO A 41 -15.99 -1.98 5.74
C PRO A 41 -14.84 -1.24 5.06
N GLU A 42 -13.77 -0.92 5.78
CA GLU A 42 -12.61 -0.24 5.23
C GLU A 42 -11.72 -1.16 4.38
N LEU A 43 -11.01 -0.54 3.44
CA LEU A 43 -10.09 -1.20 2.51
C LEU A 43 -8.69 -0.62 2.71
N TYR A 44 -7.77 -1.37 3.31
CA TYR A 44 -6.40 -0.92 3.57
C TYR A 44 -5.36 -1.67 2.74
N VAL A 45 -4.30 -0.98 2.32
CA VAL A 45 -3.17 -1.55 1.59
C VAL A 45 -1.86 -1.12 2.25
N GLY A 46 -0.99 -2.08 2.53
CA GLY A 46 0.36 -1.84 3.05
C GLY A 46 1.39 -1.65 1.93
N ILE A 47 2.23 -0.63 2.00
CA ILE A 47 3.40 -0.45 1.13
C ILE A 47 4.53 0.17 1.95
N ARG A 48 5.69 -0.48 1.93
CA ARG A 48 6.88 -0.18 2.73
C ARG A 48 6.57 0.04 4.21
N GLY A 49 5.70 -0.81 4.76
CA GLY A 49 5.27 -0.74 6.15
C GLY A 49 4.26 0.38 6.44
N TYR A 50 3.97 1.30 5.52
CA TYR A 50 2.87 2.26 5.67
C TYR A 50 1.54 1.65 5.24
N ILE A 51 0.48 1.96 5.97
CA ILE A 51 -0.88 1.51 5.65
C ILE A 51 -1.66 2.68 5.07
N TYR A 52 -2.16 2.49 3.85
CA TYR A 52 -2.94 3.47 3.11
C TYR A 52 -4.41 3.08 3.08
N ASP A 53 -5.29 4.05 3.36
CA ASP A 53 -6.73 3.87 3.24
C ASP A 53 -7.19 4.11 1.78
N VAL A 54 -7.59 3.03 1.12
CA VAL A 54 -8.09 3.03 -0.26
C VAL A 54 -9.61 2.90 -0.34
N THR A 55 -10.32 3.03 0.79
CA THR A 55 -11.79 2.85 0.89
C THR A 55 -12.55 3.76 -0.07
N SER A 56 -12.09 5.00 -0.27
CA SER A 56 -12.68 5.95 -1.21
C SER A 56 -12.63 5.51 -2.68
N ASN A 57 -11.77 4.54 -3.01
CA ASN A 57 -11.67 3.93 -4.34
C ASN A 57 -12.17 2.48 -4.36
N SER A 58 -13.30 2.22 -3.71
CA SER A 58 -13.99 0.92 -3.69
C SER A 58 -14.33 0.40 -5.09
N ASN A 59 -14.48 1.26 -6.09
CA ASN A 59 -14.65 0.84 -7.49
C ASN A 59 -13.47 0.04 -8.04
N SER A 60 -12.27 0.26 -7.51
CA SER A 60 -11.06 -0.46 -7.92
C SER A 60 -10.62 -1.52 -6.90
N TYR A 61 -10.80 -1.24 -5.60
CA TYR A 61 -10.29 -2.06 -4.49
C TYR A 61 -11.38 -2.84 -3.72
N GLY A 62 -12.66 -2.56 -3.94
CA GLY A 62 -13.75 -3.22 -3.23
C GLY A 62 -13.91 -4.70 -3.62
N PRO A 63 -14.71 -5.48 -2.86
CA PRO A 63 -14.94 -6.89 -3.14
C PRO A 63 -15.32 -7.16 -4.60
N GLY A 64 -14.67 -8.16 -5.21
CA GLY A 64 -14.85 -8.53 -6.62
C GLY A 64 -14.24 -7.57 -7.64
N LYS A 65 -13.48 -6.54 -7.22
CA LYS A 65 -12.78 -5.62 -8.13
C LYS A 65 -11.34 -6.03 -8.39
N ALA A 66 -10.78 -5.48 -9.48
CA ALA A 66 -9.50 -5.89 -10.02
C ALA A 66 -8.32 -5.83 -9.03
N TYR A 67 -8.33 -4.87 -8.10
CA TYR A 67 -7.26 -4.68 -7.12
C TYR A 67 -7.63 -5.15 -5.71
N HIS A 68 -8.79 -5.77 -5.53
CA HIS A 68 -9.25 -6.25 -4.22
C HIS A 68 -8.26 -7.21 -3.56
N LYS A 69 -7.60 -8.04 -4.36
CA LYS A 69 -6.57 -9.00 -3.94
C LYS A 69 -5.34 -8.38 -3.24
N LEU A 70 -5.14 -7.06 -3.38
CA LEU A 70 -4.09 -6.29 -2.72
C LEU A 70 -4.50 -5.80 -1.32
N VAL A 71 -5.81 -5.76 -1.06
CA VAL A 71 -6.37 -5.22 0.18
C VAL A 71 -6.11 -6.17 1.34
N GLY A 72 -5.85 -5.61 2.51
CA GLY A 72 -5.51 -6.34 3.73
C GLY A 72 -4.10 -6.89 3.75
N LYS A 73 -3.22 -6.45 2.84
CA LYS A 73 -1.87 -7.01 2.66
C LYS A 73 -0.82 -5.91 2.52
N ASP A 74 0.41 -6.24 2.89
CA ASP A 74 1.59 -5.48 2.44
C ASP A 74 1.99 -5.99 1.05
N VAL A 75 1.92 -5.11 0.06
CA VAL A 75 2.15 -5.44 -1.36
C VAL A 75 3.47 -4.90 -1.89
N SER A 76 4.39 -4.47 -1.01
CA SER A 76 5.69 -3.90 -1.38
C SER A 76 6.44 -4.77 -2.40
N ARG A 77 6.63 -6.05 -2.09
CA ARG A 77 7.32 -6.98 -2.98
C ARG A 77 6.63 -7.14 -4.32
N LEU A 78 5.30 -7.29 -4.31
CA LEU A 78 4.50 -7.46 -5.52
C LEU A 78 4.64 -6.26 -6.47
N LEU A 79 4.73 -5.05 -5.90
CA LEU A 79 4.99 -3.82 -6.63
C LEU A 79 6.40 -3.81 -7.22
N GLY A 80 7.42 -4.14 -6.43
CA GLY A 80 8.81 -4.20 -6.89
C GLY A 80 9.03 -5.21 -8.02
N LEU A 81 8.37 -6.37 -7.94
CA LEU A 81 8.40 -7.40 -8.99
C LEU A 81 7.49 -7.07 -10.20
N ASN A 82 6.68 -6.01 -10.13
CA ASN A 82 5.68 -5.64 -11.13
C ASN A 82 4.66 -6.77 -11.42
N LYS A 83 4.30 -7.55 -10.39
CA LYS A 83 3.48 -8.77 -10.49
C LYS A 83 2.03 -8.60 -10.06
N LEU A 84 1.48 -7.38 -10.12
CA LEU A 84 0.10 -7.09 -9.72
C LEU A 84 -0.97 -7.94 -10.44
N LYS A 85 -0.65 -8.52 -11.61
CA LYS A 85 -1.54 -9.43 -12.34
C LYS A 85 -1.37 -10.91 -11.98
N LEU A 86 -0.20 -11.35 -11.52
CA LEU A 86 0.20 -12.76 -11.37
C LEU A 86 -0.09 -13.32 -9.96
N LEU A 87 -1.23 -12.94 -9.39
CA LEU A 87 -1.55 -13.21 -7.97
C LEU A 87 -2.23 -14.55 -7.71
N GLU A 88 -2.35 -15.40 -8.73
CA GLU A 88 -2.81 -16.77 -8.56
C GLU A 88 -1.59 -17.63 -8.23
N ASP A 89 -1.59 -18.19 -7.01
CA ASP A 89 -0.72 -19.28 -6.56
C ASP A 89 0.79 -19.03 -6.53
N SER A 90 1.26 -17.83 -6.17
CA SER A 90 2.69 -17.62 -5.89
C SER A 90 3.00 -17.53 -4.40
N ASP A 91 4.01 -18.27 -3.94
CA ASP A 91 4.65 -18.13 -2.61
C ASP A 91 5.31 -16.74 -2.41
N GLU A 92 5.14 -15.81 -3.36
CA GLU A 92 5.67 -14.46 -3.34
C GLU A 92 4.78 -13.48 -2.56
N TYR A 93 3.76 -13.98 -1.86
CA TYR A 93 3.02 -13.25 -0.82
C TYR A 93 3.88 -13.03 0.44
N THR A 94 5.11 -12.58 0.25
CA THR A 94 5.98 -12.08 1.31
C THR A 94 6.13 -10.56 1.16
N TRP A 95 6.14 -9.87 2.29
CA TRP A 95 6.42 -8.42 2.38
C TRP A 95 7.91 -8.13 2.31
N TYR A 96 8.77 -9.15 2.38
CA TYR A 96 10.22 -9.01 2.38
C TYR A 96 10.73 -8.44 1.06
N THR A 97 11.57 -7.42 1.15
CA THR A 97 12.09 -6.70 -0.03
C THR A 97 13.61 -6.61 -0.08
N ASP A 98 14.35 -7.05 0.93
CA ASP A 98 15.80 -6.77 0.99
C ASP A 98 16.61 -7.54 -0.06
N ASP A 99 16.04 -8.60 -0.63
CA ASP A 99 16.60 -9.34 -1.77
C ASP A 99 16.32 -8.68 -3.13
N LEU A 100 15.51 -7.61 -3.17
CA LEU A 100 15.21 -6.90 -4.40
C LEU A 100 16.36 -5.99 -4.82
N ASP A 101 16.60 -5.92 -6.14
CA ASP A 101 17.62 -5.04 -6.71
C ASP A 101 17.23 -3.55 -6.60
N GLU A 102 18.20 -2.66 -6.85
CA GLU A 102 17.99 -1.20 -6.75
C GLU A 102 16.86 -0.71 -7.67
N LYS A 103 16.68 -1.34 -8.83
CA LYS A 103 15.64 -0.96 -9.79
C LYS A 103 14.26 -1.35 -9.25
N GLN A 104 14.13 -2.53 -8.69
CA GLN A 104 12.91 -3.02 -8.06
C GLN A 104 12.56 -2.19 -6.82
N GLN A 105 13.55 -1.85 -5.99
CA GLN A 105 13.39 -0.92 -4.87
C GLN A 105 12.91 0.46 -5.35
N GLY A 106 13.49 0.99 -6.42
CA GLY A 106 13.05 2.26 -7.02
C GLY A 106 11.60 2.23 -7.52
N ILE A 107 11.13 1.09 -8.04
CA ILE A 107 9.72 0.91 -8.42
C ILE A 107 8.82 1.02 -7.18
N ILE A 108 9.20 0.40 -6.06
CA ILE A 108 8.43 0.49 -4.80
C ILE A 108 8.38 1.94 -4.32
N ASP A 109 9.50 2.66 -4.35
CA ASP A 109 9.55 4.07 -3.95
C ASP A 109 8.63 4.97 -4.78
N ASP A 110 8.54 4.71 -6.09
CA ASP A 110 7.61 5.43 -6.96
C ASP A 110 6.14 5.13 -6.63
N TRP A 111 5.83 3.87 -6.26
CA TRP A 111 4.51 3.52 -5.75
C TRP A 111 4.19 4.17 -4.41
N VAL A 112 5.14 4.22 -3.48
CA VAL A 112 4.99 4.94 -2.20
C VAL A 112 4.64 6.41 -2.45
N LYS A 113 5.36 7.09 -3.35
CA LYS A 113 5.04 8.48 -3.74
C LYS A 113 3.63 8.60 -4.32
N PHE A 114 3.27 7.71 -5.25
CA PHE A 114 1.94 7.71 -5.87
C PHE A 114 0.82 7.53 -4.85
N PHE A 115 0.98 6.59 -3.90
CA PHE A 115 -0.01 6.32 -2.85
C PHE A 115 -0.11 7.48 -1.87
N LYS A 116 1.02 8.05 -1.43
CA LYS A 116 1.05 9.25 -0.58
C LYS A 116 0.30 10.44 -1.19
N MET A 117 0.25 10.54 -2.52
CA MET A 117 -0.48 11.60 -3.20
C MET A 117 -1.99 11.38 -3.28
N ARG A 118 -2.48 10.17 -3.05
CA ARG A 118 -3.88 9.79 -3.35
C ARG A 118 -4.65 9.23 -2.16
N TYR A 119 -3.96 8.67 -1.18
CA TYR A 119 -4.56 7.94 -0.07
C TYR A 119 -3.95 8.41 1.25
N ASN A 120 -4.79 8.53 2.27
CA ASN A 120 -4.31 8.89 3.61
C ASN A 120 -3.54 7.71 4.21
N ILE A 121 -2.43 8.01 4.87
CA ILE A 121 -1.75 7.03 5.73
C ILE A 121 -2.53 6.96 7.04
N VAL A 122 -2.91 5.75 7.42
CA VAL A 122 -3.75 5.48 8.61
C VAL A 122 -3.04 4.63 9.66
N GLY A 123 -1.84 4.14 9.36
CA GLY A 123 -1.07 3.33 10.28
C GLY A 123 0.25 2.85 9.69
N VAL A 124 0.95 2.06 10.51
CA VAL A 124 2.17 1.36 10.11
C VAL A 124 2.13 -0.10 10.55
N ILE A 125 2.84 -0.96 9.82
CA ILE A 125 2.94 -2.39 10.11
C ILE A 125 4.12 -2.61 11.05
N VAL A 126 3.89 -3.33 12.16
CA VAL A 126 4.95 -3.79 13.06
C VAL A 126 5.87 -4.77 12.34
N ASP A 127 7.18 -4.65 12.58
CA ASP A 127 8.20 -5.54 12.02
C ASP A 127 8.21 -5.55 10.47
N HIS A 128 8.31 -4.37 9.86
CA HIS A 128 8.61 -4.24 8.42
C HIS A 128 10.13 -4.32 8.12
N ASN A 129 10.97 -4.47 9.15
CA ASN A 129 12.40 -4.75 8.99
C ASN A 129 12.67 -6.20 8.61
#